data_AF-A0A9D2GJ95-F1
#
_entry.id   AF-A0A9D2GJ95-F1
#
_cell.length_a   1.000
_cell.length_b   1.000
_cell.length_c   1.000
_cell.angle_alpha   90.00
_cell.angle_beta   90.00
_cell.angle_gamma   90.00
#
_symmetry.space_group_name_H-M   'P 1'
#
loop_
_entity.id
_entity.type
_entity.pdbx_description
1 polymer ?
#
loop_
_entity_poly.entity_id
_entity_poly.type
_entity_poly.pdbx_seq_one_letter_code
_entity_poly.pdbx_strand_id
1 'polypeptide(L)'
;MGRRGRKLIIEAVEGSGRSCRKLGLYFFRMRQRPGRKELALRCLRRAAQLGDEMGYLLYHRLTHRGRKVIDDRSYRQMAAEYGGLLPGAEKRRLRQYLLLGTDRQKAFWKAEEKRASVRHRRTIRR
;
A
#
# COMPACT_ATOMS: atom_id res chain seq x y z
N MET A 1 17.78 21.91 -8.70
CA MET A 1 17.13 21.11 -7.64
C MET A 1 16.92 22.03 -6.43
N GLY A 2 15.69 22.23 -5.94
CA GLY A 2 15.41 23.23 -4.88
C GLY A 2 15.87 22.80 -3.47
N ARG A 3 15.97 23.76 -2.53
CA ARG A 3 16.40 23.54 -1.12
C ARG A 3 15.69 22.35 -0.44
N ARG A 4 14.39 22.18 -0.69
CA ARG A 4 13.57 21.09 -0.15
C ARG A 4 13.97 19.69 -0.64
N GLY A 5 14.49 19.59 -1.87
CA GLY A 5 14.99 18.33 -2.43
C GLY A 5 16.33 17.92 -1.82
N ARG A 6 17.21 18.88 -1.54
CA ARG A 6 18.51 18.63 -0.89
C ARG A 6 18.34 18.09 0.53
N LYS A 7 17.47 18.70 1.33
CA LYS A 7 17.15 18.21 2.70
C LYS A 7 16.64 16.77 2.70
N LEU A 8 15.75 16.43 1.76
CA LEU A 8 15.22 15.06 1.65
C LEU A 8 16.29 14.04 1.25
N ILE A 9 17.28 14.41 0.44
CA ILE A 9 18.41 13.54 0.09
C ILE A 9 19.25 13.26 1.34
N ILE A 10 19.58 14.31 2.11
CA ILE A 10 20.35 14.18 3.35
C ILE A 10 19.62 13.24 4.33
N GLU A 11 18.34 13.50 4.62
CA GLU A 11 17.55 12.64 5.52
C GLU A 11 17.36 11.21 5.00
N ALA A 12 17.37 11.01 3.67
CA ALA A 12 17.29 9.68 3.07
C ALA A 12 18.62 8.92 3.16
N VAL A 13 19.75 9.62 3.05
CA VAL A 13 21.09 9.07 3.30
C VAL A 13 21.24 8.70 4.78
N GLU A 14 20.65 9.48 5.69
CA GLU A 14 20.55 9.22 7.12
C GLU A 14 19.57 8.08 7.49
N GLY A 15 18.93 7.43 6.51
CA GLY A 15 18.15 6.21 6.74
C GLY A 15 16.68 6.42 7.09
N SER A 16 16.09 7.61 6.88
CA SER A 16 14.65 7.82 7.12
C SER A 16 13.79 7.23 5.99
N GLY A 17 13.00 6.19 6.31
CA GLY A 17 12.04 5.59 5.38
C GLY A 17 11.01 6.60 4.86
N ARG A 18 10.52 7.49 5.72
CA ARG A 18 9.56 8.55 5.37
C ARG A 18 10.14 9.52 4.34
N SER A 19 11.40 9.90 4.47
CA SER A 19 12.07 10.83 3.54
C SER A 19 12.39 10.14 2.21
N CYS A 20 12.77 8.86 2.24
CA CYS A 20 12.86 8.02 1.03
C CYS A 20 11.52 7.96 0.29
N ARG A 21 10.38 7.79 0.99
CA ARG A 21 9.05 7.81 0.37
C ARG A 21 8.75 9.16 -0.28
N LYS A 22 9.03 10.28 0.41
CA LYS A 22 8.80 11.63 -0.14
C LYS A 22 9.63 11.88 -1.40
N LEU A 23 10.90 11.46 -1.41
CA LEU A 23 11.74 11.51 -2.62
C LEU A 23 11.18 10.65 -3.75
N GLY A 24 10.74 9.44 -3.43
CA GLY A 24 10.11 8.54 -4.40
C GLY A 24 8.91 9.19 -5.09
N LEU A 25 8.02 9.82 -4.32
CA LEU A 25 6.88 10.56 -4.85
C LEU A 25 7.30 11.79 -5.67
N TYR A 26 8.32 12.51 -5.23
CA TYR A 26 8.87 13.66 -5.96
C TYR A 26 9.40 13.25 -7.35
N PHE A 27 10.21 12.18 -7.41
CA PHE A 27 10.70 11.66 -8.69
C PHE A 27 9.57 11.08 -9.54
N PHE A 28 8.57 10.43 -8.92
CA PHE A 28 7.42 9.90 -9.63
C PHE A 28 6.57 11.00 -10.29
N ARG A 29 6.46 12.18 -9.67
CA ARG A 29 5.80 13.35 -10.28
C ARG A 29 6.55 13.85 -11.51
N MET A 30 7.85 13.63 -11.58
CA MET A 30 8.71 13.98 -12.72
C MET A 30 8.96 12.80 -13.67
N ARG A 31 8.15 11.73 -13.62
CA ARG A 31 8.38 10.47 -14.35
C ARG A 31 8.53 10.59 -15.87
N GLN A 32 8.06 11.69 -16.46
CA GLN A 32 8.20 11.95 -17.91
C GLN A 32 9.65 12.27 -18.30
N ARG A 33 10.50 12.64 -17.34
CA ARG A 33 11.93 12.85 -17.61
C ARG A 33 12.68 11.51 -17.55
N PRO A 34 13.69 11.30 -18.42
CA PRO A 34 14.51 10.10 -18.41
C PRO A 34 15.06 9.77 -17.02
N GLY A 35 15.04 8.48 -16.65
CA GLY A 35 15.55 7.96 -15.38
C GLY A 35 14.72 8.29 -14.13
N ARG A 36 13.73 9.19 -14.18
CA ARG A 36 12.96 9.59 -12.98
C ARG A 36 12.02 8.51 -12.46
N LYS A 37 11.44 7.71 -13.36
CA LYS A 37 10.63 6.56 -12.96
C LYS A 37 11.46 5.55 -12.17
N GLU A 38 12.68 5.25 -12.62
CA GLU A 38 13.54 4.29 -11.94
C GLU A 38 14.02 4.81 -10.58
N LEU A 39 14.44 6.08 -10.50
CA LEU A 39 14.79 6.73 -9.23
C LEU A 39 13.61 6.71 -8.25
N ALA A 40 12.39 6.97 -8.72
CA ALA A 40 11.19 6.87 -7.89
C ALA A 40 11.04 5.48 -7.28
N LEU A 41 11.18 4.43 -8.09
CA LEU A 41 11.07 3.04 -7.64
C LEU A 41 12.17 2.67 -6.65
N ARG A 42 13.42 3.08 -6.90
CA ARG A 42 14.55 2.84 -5.98
C ARG A 42 14.30 3.49 -4.61
N CYS A 43 13.83 4.74 -4.59
CA CYS A 43 13.49 5.44 -3.35
C CYS A 43 12.34 4.77 -2.59
N LEU A 44 11.28 4.35 -3.29
CA LEU A 44 10.14 3.65 -2.65
C LEU A 44 10.53 2.27 -2.13
N ARG A 45 11.37 1.52 -2.86
CA ARG A 45 11.93 0.25 -2.40
C ARG A 45 12.77 0.44 -1.14
N ARG A 46 13.61 1.48 -1.10
CA ARG A 46 14.42 1.79 0.09
C ARG A 46 13.54 2.18 1.28
N ALA A 47 12.49 2.97 1.05
CA ALA A 47 11.51 3.31 2.08
C ALA A 47 10.88 2.05 2.70
N ALA A 48 10.49 1.08 1.86
CA ALA A 48 9.95 -0.20 2.31
C ALA A 48 10.96 -1.01 3.15
N GLN A 49 12.23 -1.07 2.71
CA GLN A 49 13.30 -1.75 3.45
C GLN A 49 13.59 -1.13 4.82
N LEU A 50 13.29 0.17 4.97
CA LEU A 50 13.43 0.92 6.22
C LEU A 50 12.14 0.88 7.07
N GLY A 51 11.17 0.03 6.73
CA GLY A 51 9.93 -0.14 7.49
C GLY A 51 8.84 0.91 7.22
N ASP A 52 8.99 1.81 6.24
CA ASP A 52 7.91 2.73 5.86
C ASP A 52 6.83 1.96 5.07
N GLU A 53 5.75 1.62 5.77
CA GLU A 53 4.59 0.89 5.26
C GLU A 53 4.01 1.53 3.99
N MET A 54 3.91 2.86 3.95
CA MET A 54 3.40 3.57 2.78
C MET A 54 4.34 3.42 1.58
N GLY A 55 5.65 3.40 1.81
CA GLY A 55 6.68 3.11 0.82
C GLY A 55 6.51 1.73 0.22
N TYR A 56 6.27 0.72 1.07
CA TYR A 56 5.93 -0.64 0.65
C TYR A 56 4.68 -0.67 -0.25
N LEU A 57 3.58 -0.10 0.23
CA LEU A 57 2.31 -0.08 -0.51
C LEU A 57 2.44 0.61 -1.88
N LEU A 58 3.13 1.75 -1.93
CA LEU A 58 3.36 2.49 -3.16
C LEU A 58 4.28 1.75 -4.13
N TYR A 59 5.36 1.17 -3.63
CA TYR A 59 6.30 0.39 -4.44
C TYR A 59 5.58 -0.76 -5.15
N HIS A 60 4.83 -1.58 -4.41
CA HIS A 60 4.14 -2.73 -4.98
C HIS A 60 2.98 -2.35 -5.92
N ARG A 61 2.25 -1.25 -5.65
CA ARG A 61 1.24 -0.74 -6.61
C ARG A 61 1.81 -0.35 -7.96
N LEU A 62 3.04 0.15 -7.97
CA LEU A 62 3.68 0.62 -9.20
C LEU A 62 4.39 -0.50 -9.97
N THR A 63 4.81 -1.57 -9.29
CA THR A 63 5.66 -2.62 -9.87
C THR A 63 4.96 -3.97 -10.05
N HIS A 64 3.91 -4.25 -9.26
CA HIS A 64 3.29 -5.57 -9.16
C HIS A 64 1.78 -5.55 -9.43
N ARG A 65 1.32 -4.72 -10.37
CA ARG A 65 -0.10 -4.74 -10.78
C ARG A 65 -0.48 -6.13 -11.29
N GLY A 66 -1.45 -6.77 -10.62
CA GLY A 66 -1.95 -8.10 -10.96
C GLY A 66 -1.05 -9.27 -10.54
N ARG A 67 0.12 -9.01 -9.95
CA ARG A 67 1.03 -10.06 -9.47
C ARG A 67 0.76 -10.39 -8.00
N LYS A 68 1.05 -11.62 -7.61
CA LYS A 68 0.91 -12.09 -6.22
C LYS A 68 2.02 -11.45 -5.36
N VAL A 69 1.64 -10.45 -4.56
CA VAL A 69 2.52 -9.79 -3.59
C VAL A 69 2.31 -10.35 -2.18
N ILE A 70 1.07 -10.73 -1.87
CA ILE A 70 0.65 -11.29 -0.59
C ILE A 70 0.22 -12.73 -0.87
N ASP A 71 0.70 -13.68 -0.08
CA ASP A 71 0.28 -15.07 -0.21
C ASP A 71 -1.20 -15.25 0.16
N ASP A 72 -1.80 -16.35 -0.28
CA ASP A 72 -3.25 -16.54 -0.15
C ASP A 72 -3.70 -16.71 1.31
N ARG A 73 -2.84 -17.26 2.19
CA ARG A 73 -3.16 -17.45 3.60
C ARG A 73 -3.20 -16.09 4.30
N SER A 74 -2.13 -15.30 4.16
CA SER A 74 -2.07 -13.95 4.72
C SER A 74 -3.16 -13.05 4.18
N TYR A 75 -3.45 -13.14 2.87
CA TYR A 75 -4.52 -12.35 2.25
C TYR A 75 -5.90 -12.71 2.83
N ARG A 76 -6.20 -14.00 3.00
CA ARG A 76 -7.48 -14.44 3.61
C ARG A 76 -7.62 -13.95 5.04
N GLN A 77 -6.54 -13.99 5.82
CA GLN A 77 -6.53 -13.48 7.19
C GLN A 77 -6.83 -11.97 7.24
N MET A 78 -6.14 -11.17 6.41
CA MET A 78 -6.41 -9.73 6.31
C MET A 78 -7.84 -9.43 5.86
N ALA A 79 -8.41 -10.23 4.94
CA ALA A 79 -9.76 -10.04 4.45
C ALA A 79 -10.82 -10.33 5.54
N ALA A 80 -10.60 -11.37 6.34
CA ALA A 80 -11.45 -11.70 7.48
C ALA A 80 -11.41 -10.61 8.55
N GLU A 81 -10.20 -10.13 8.90
CA GLU A 81 -9.99 -9.03 9.85
C GLU A 81 -10.68 -7.74 9.36
N TYR A 82 -10.48 -7.38 8.09
CA TYR A 82 -11.15 -6.24 7.47
C TYR A 82 -12.69 -6.32 7.56
N GLY A 83 -13.25 -7.51 7.41
CA GLY A 83 -14.70 -7.76 7.52
C GLY A 83 -15.24 -7.55 8.94
N GLY A 84 -14.44 -7.81 9.97
CA GLY A 84 -14.80 -7.62 11.38
C GLY A 84 -14.64 -6.19 11.90
N LEU A 85 -13.88 -5.34 11.21
CA LEU A 85 -13.61 -3.97 11.66
C LEU A 85 -14.74 -2.99 11.34
N LEU A 86 -14.95 -2.02 12.24
CA LEU A 86 -15.76 -0.83 11.98
C LEU A 86 -15.01 0.15 11.06
N PRO A 87 -15.71 1.08 10.37
CA PRO A 87 -15.07 2.13 9.59
C PRO A 87 -14.09 2.95 10.44
N GLY A 88 -12.81 2.97 10.06
CA GLY A 88 -11.76 3.61 10.86
C GLY A 88 -10.39 3.58 10.20
N ALA A 89 -9.36 4.03 10.91
CA ALA A 89 -7.99 4.07 10.42
C ALA A 89 -7.48 2.67 10.04
N GLU A 90 -7.70 1.68 10.89
CA GLU A 90 -7.26 0.30 10.65
C GLU A 90 -7.95 -0.33 9.44
N LYS A 91 -9.27 -0.15 9.32
CA LYS A 91 -10.03 -0.62 8.15
C LYS A 91 -9.53 0.02 6.86
N ARG A 92 -9.21 1.32 6.88
CA ARG A 92 -8.61 2.02 5.72
C ARG A 92 -7.21 1.52 5.40
N ARG A 93 -6.40 1.21 6.42
CA ARG A 93 -5.05 0.64 6.28
C ARG A 93 -5.09 -0.74 5.65
N LEU A 94 -5.87 -1.68 6.20
CA LEU A 94 -6.05 -3.02 5.62
C LEU A 94 -6.59 -2.99 4.19
N ARG A 95 -7.51 -2.05 3.89
CA ARG A 95 -7.96 -1.83 2.52
C ARG A 95 -6.80 -1.57 1.56
N GLN A 96 -5.77 -0.84 1.98
CA GLN A 96 -4.62 -0.56 1.11
C GLN A 96 -3.85 -1.84 0.74
N TYR A 97 -3.72 -2.79 1.68
CA TYR A 97 -3.10 -4.09 1.47
C TYR A 97 -3.95 -5.01 0.61
N LEU A 98 -5.26 -5.08 0.85
CA LEU A 98 -6.17 -5.91 0.06
C LEU A 98 -6.20 -5.46 -1.42
N LEU A 99 -6.01 -4.17 -1.68
CA LEU A 99 -5.85 -3.64 -3.04
C LEU A 99 -4.58 -4.13 -3.76
N LEU A 100 -3.57 -4.63 -3.04
CA LEU A 100 -2.39 -5.27 -3.62
C LEU A 100 -2.65 -6.71 -4.09
N GLY A 101 -3.80 -7.29 -3.75
CA GLY A 101 -4.14 -8.64 -4.15
C GLY A 101 -4.24 -8.84 -5.66
N THR A 102 -4.09 -10.09 -6.08
CA THR A 102 -4.44 -10.53 -7.44
C THR A 102 -5.94 -10.36 -7.69
N ASP A 103 -6.38 -10.46 -8.94
CA ASP A 103 -7.81 -10.35 -9.27
C ASP A 103 -8.64 -11.45 -8.59
N ARG A 104 -8.10 -12.67 -8.50
CA ARG A 104 -8.70 -13.78 -7.74
C ARG A 104 -8.86 -13.46 -6.25
N GLN A 105 -7.82 -12.91 -5.63
CA GLN A 105 -7.83 -12.51 -4.22
C GLN A 105 -8.82 -11.36 -3.97
N LYS A 106 -8.89 -10.38 -4.87
CA LYS A 106 -9.87 -9.28 -4.79
C LYS A 106 -11.30 -9.76 -4.96
N ALA A 107 -11.55 -10.71 -5.87
CA ALA A 107 -12.86 -11.32 -6.04
C ALA A 107 -13.32 -12.04 -4.76
N PHE A 108 -12.42 -12.81 -4.13
CA PHE A 108 -12.67 -13.43 -2.84
C PHE A 108 -13.02 -12.41 -1.75
N TRP A 109 -12.22 -11.35 -1.60
CA TRP A 109 -12.47 -10.30 -0.61
C TRP A 109 -13.83 -9.63 -0.79
N LYS A 110 -14.22 -9.28 -2.03
CA LYS A 110 -15.54 -8.71 -2.33
C LYS A 110 -16.68 -9.65 -1.94
N ALA A 111 -16.53 -10.95 -2.16
CA ALA A 111 -17.54 -11.94 -1.77
C ALA A 111 -17.68 -12.01 -0.23
N GLU A 112 -16.56 -11.98 0.50
CA GLU A 112 -16.56 -11.97 1.97
C GLU A 112 -17.16 -10.69 2.55
N GLU A 113 -16.86 -9.52 1.97
CA GLU A 113 -17.46 -8.24 2.38
C GLU A 113 -18.98 -8.25 2.20
N LYS A 114 -19.48 -8.84 1.10
CA LYS A 114 -20.91 -9.03 0.88
C LYS A 114 -21.53 -9.98 1.92
N ARG A 115 -20.86 -11.08 2.26
CA ARG A 115 -21.34 -12.02 3.29
C ARG A 115 -21.38 -11.38 4.68
N ALA A 116 -20.36 -10.62 5.05
CA ALA A 116 -20.28 -9.92 6.34
C ALA A 116 -21.39 -8.87 6.49
N SER A 117 -21.66 -8.09 5.44
CA SER A 117 -22.74 -7.09 5.46
C SER A 117 -24.14 -7.71 5.56
N VAL A 118 -24.38 -8.87 4.94
CA VAL A 118 -25.64 -9.62 5.08
C VAL A 118 -25.82 -10.15 6.50
N ARG A 119 -24.76 -10.68 7.15
CA ARG A 119 -24.85 -11.14 8.54
C ARG A 119 -25.21 -10.00 9.49
N HIS A 120 -24.53 -8.86 9.38
CA HIS A 120 -24.77 -7.70 10.24
C HIS A 120 -26.23 -7.19 10.15
N ARG A 121 -26.82 -7.16 8.96
CA ARG A 121 -28.23 -6.80 8.77
C ARG A 121 -29.22 -7.79 9.40
N ARG A 122 -28.87 -9.08 9.49
CA ARG A 122 -29.71 -10.09 10.14
C ARG A 122 -29.64 -9.99 11.67
N THR A 123 -28.50 -9.60 12.23
CA THR A 123 -28.34 -9.44 13.68
C THR A 123 -29.06 -8.22 14.23
N ILE A 124 -29.23 -7.14 13.45
CA ILE A 124 -29.93 -5.91 13.87
C ILE A 124 -31.47 -6.05 13.81
N ARG A 125 -31.98 -7.04 13.06
CA ARG A 125 -33.43 -7.28 12.89
C ARG A 125 -34.00 -8.31 13.88
N ARG A 126 -33.22 -8.75 14.86
CA ARG A 126 -33.66 -9.59 15.98
C ARG A 126 -33.61 -8.76 17.25
#